data_AF-A0A952LHP0-F1
#
_entry.id   AF-A0A952LHP0-F1
#
_cell.length_a   1.000
_cell.length_b   1.000
_cell.length_c   1.000
_cell.angle_alpha   90.00
_cell.angle_beta   90.00
_cell.angle_gamma   90.00
#
_symmetry.space_group_name_H-M   'P 1'
#
loop_
_entity.id
_entity.type
_entity.pdbx_description
1 polymer ?
#
loop_
_entity_poly.entity_id
_entity_poly.type
_entity_poly.pdbx_seq_one_letter_code
_entity_poly.pdbx_strand_id
1 'polypeptide(L)'
;MATSNPAFSQSPAFRNGTTAAPSAEQLQNLYEAPSATAVDTDRMTVEDTIRKTAVSFGVLLAGAVVGWWVPGLWIVGMIAGLVLAFVNIFRNRKKLPSAGLTLAYAAAEGVFIGGISRFYEAFAGGVVVQAVIGTIVVVGVTLALF
;
A
#
# COMPACT_ATOMS: atom_id res chain seq x y z
N MET A 1 -36.25 12.01 -6.94
CA MET A 1 -35.76 11.08 -5.90
C MET A 1 -34.30 10.78 -6.21
N ALA A 2 -33.35 11.33 -5.45
CA ALA A 2 -31.93 11.05 -5.68
C ALA A 2 -31.65 9.59 -5.30
N THR A 3 -31.27 8.78 -6.29
CA THR A 3 -30.87 7.40 -6.04
C THR A 3 -29.57 7.44 -5.24
N SER A 4 -29.58 6.99 -3.98
CA SER A 4 -28.41 6.92 -3.10
C SER A 4 -27.38 5.84 -3.50
N ASN A 5 -27.47 5.35 -4.74
CA ASN A 5 -26.61 4.29 -5.25
C ASN A 5 -25.19 4.84 -5.50
N PRO A 6 -24.16 4.35 -4.79
CA PRO A 6 -22.78 4.80 -4.97
C PRO A 6 -22.25 4.58 -6.40
N ALA A 7 -22.78 3.59 -7.12
CA ALA A 7 -22.41 3.35 -8.52
C ALA A 7 -22.75 4.55 -9.45
N PHE A 8 -23.83 5.28 -9.17
CA PHE A 8 -24.25 6.44 -9.97
C PHE A 8 -23.65 7.76 -9.46
N SER A 9 -23.36 7.87 -8.16
CA SER A 9 -22.81 9.11 -7.59
C SER A 9 -21.29 9.24 -7.70
N GLN A 10 -20.58 8.13 -7.99
CA GLN A 10 -19.12 8.12 -8.17
C GLN A 10 -18.69 8.06 -9.64
N SER A 11 -19.54 7.58 -10.54
CA SER A 11 -19.21 7.53 -11.96
C SER A 11 -19.13 8.95 -12.55
N PRO A 12 -17.99 9.35 -13.15
CA PRO A 12 -17.86 10.64 -13.82
C PRO A 12 -18.91 10.86 -14.92
N ALA A 13 -19.36 9.77 -15.57
CA ALA A 13 -20.37 9.79 -16.63
C ALA A 13 -21.78 10.14 -16.11
N PHE A 14 -22.08 9.85 -14.85
CA PHE A 14 -23.39 10.12 -14.24
C PHE A 14 -23.38 11.33 -13.29
N ARG A 15 -22.19 11.77 -12.81
CA ARG A 15 -22.04 13.01 -12.03
C ARG A 15 -22.25 14.28 -12.86
N ASN A 16 -21.87 14.27 -14.13
CA ASN A 16 -22.08 15.40 -15.03
C ASN A 16 -23.49 15.33 -15.65
N GLY A 17 -24.51 15.59 -14.85
CA GLY A 17 -25.93 15.56 -15.20
C GLY A 17 -26.42 16.66 -16.17
N THR A 18 -25.60 17.09 -17.13
CA THR A 18 -26.00 17.99 -18.20
C THR A 18 -25.53 17.42 -19.54
N THR A 19 -26.42 16.67 -20.19
CA THR A 19 -26.32 16.29 -21.60
C THR A 19 -26.49 17.53 -22.49
N ALA A 20 -25.52 18.44 -22.47
CA ALA A 20 -25.22 19.24 -23.65
C ALA A 20 -24.38 18.34 -24.54
N ALA A 21 -24.73 18.20 -25.83
CA ALA A 21 -23.86 17.52 -26.77
C ALA A 21 -22.46 18.17 -26.68
N PRO A 22 -21.38 17.40 -26.48
CA PRO A 22 -20.04 17.97 -26.39
C PRO A 22 -19.76 18.82 -27.64
N SER A 23 -19.25 20.03 -27.45
CA SER A 23 -18.91 20.90 -28.58
C SER A 23 -17.85 20.23 -29.46
N ALA A 24 -17.76 20.62 -30.73
CA ALA A 24 -16.75 20.08 -31.65
C ALA A 24 -15.32 20.19 -31.08
N GLU A 25 -15.04 21.29 -30.37
CA GLU A 25 -13.77 21.54 -29.68
C GLU A 25 -13.54 20.56 -28.51
N GLN A 26 -14.57 20.22 -27.74
CA GLN A 26 -14.47 19.22 -26.68
C GLN A 26 -14.21 17.81 -27.23
N LEU A 27 -14.82 17.46 -28.35
CA LEU A 27 -14.59 16.18 -29.02
C LEU A 27 -13.16 16.09 -29.59
N GLN A 28 -12.68 17.17 -30.20
CA GLN A 28 -11.30 17.29 -30.67
C GLN A 28 -10.31 17.09 -29.50
N ASN A 29 -10.52 17.79 -28.38
CA ASN A 29 -9.68 17.65 -27.17
C ASN A 29 -9.71 16.23 -26.57
N LEU A 30 -10.85 15.54 -26.61
CA LEU A 30 -10.95 14.15 -26.16
C LEU A 30 -10.23 13.18 -27.10
N TYR A 31 -10.20 13.46 -28.41
CA TYR A 31 -9.48 12.65 -29.39
C TYR A 31 -7.97 12.90 -29.34
N GLU A 32 -7.55 14.12 -29.03
CA GLU A 32 -6.14 14.51 -28.84
C GLU A 32 -5.61 14.16 -27.44
N ALA A 33 -6.47 13.80 -26.49
CA ALA A 33 -6.07 13.43 -25.14
C ALA A 33 -5.27 12.11 -25.15
N PRO A 34 -4.14 12.04 -24.41
CA PRO A 34 -3.40 10.79 -24.21
C PRO A 34 -4.29 9.69 -23.64
N SER A 35 -4.02 8.43 -24.01
CA SER A 35 -4.71 7.27 -23.45
C SER A 35 -4.62 7.27 -21.92
N ALA A 36 -5.77 7.12 -21.24
CA ALA A 36 -5.84 7.08 -19.78
C ALA A 36 -4.90 6.02 -19.18
N THR A 37 -4.14 6.40 -18.16
CA THR A 37 -3.20 5.52 -17.46
C THR A 37 -3.93 4.66 -16.43
N ALA A 38 -3.28 3.61 -15.90
CA ALA A 38 -3.80 2.81 -14.80
C ALA A 38 -4.21 3.65 -13.57
N VAL A 39 -3.50 4.77 -13.33
CA VAL A 39 -3.82 5.75 -12.28
C VAL A 39 -5.13 6.48 -12.55
N ASP A 40 -5.42 6.77 -13.82
CA ASP A 40 -6.62 7.51 -14.24
C ASP A 40 -7.86 6.61 -14.31
N THR A 41 -7.64 5.32 -14.53
CA THR A 41 -8.73 4.35 -14.74
C THR A 41 -9.06 3.58 -13.46
N ASP A 42 -8.26 3.73 -12.40
CA ASP A 42 -8.38 3.00 -11.14
C ASP A 42 -8.38 1.46 -11.30
N ARG A 43 -7.61 0.96 -12.27
CA ARG A 43 -7.49 -0.47 -12.57
C ARG A 43 -6.09 -0.94 -12.20
N MET A 44 -5.99 -1.97 -11.35
CA MET A 44 -4.71 -2.53 -10.93
C MET A 44 -4.40 -3.80 -11.72
N THR A 45 -3.28 -3.81 -12.44
CA THR A 45 -2.77 -5.03 -13.09
C THR A 45 -1.94 -5.86 -12.11
N VAL A 46 -1.73 -7.13 -12.42
CA VAL A 46 -0.87 -8.01 -11.60
C VAL A 46 0.55 -7.43 -11.52
N GLU A 47 1.09 -6.96 -12.64
CA GLU A 47 2.41 -6.32 -12.71
C GLU A 47 2.50 -5.07 -11.81
N ASP A 48 1.48 -4.20 -11.83
CA ASP A 48 1.44 -3.01 -10.99
C ASP A 48 1.34 -3.38 -9.49
N THR A 49 0.56 -4.42 -9.18
CA THR A 49 0.44 -4.96 -7.83
C THR A 49 1.79 -5.44 -7.32
N ILE A 50 2.50 -6.25 -8.11
CA ILE A 50 3.82 -6.78 -7.77
C ILE A 50 4.82 -5.65 -7.53
N ARG A 51 4.82 -4.61 -8.37
CA ARG A 51 5.71 -3.45 -8.20
C ARG A 51 5.41 -2.69 -6.92
N LYS A 52 4.15 -2.40 -6.63
CA LYS A 52 3.75 -1.66 -5.42
C LYS A 52 4.06 -2.44 -4.14
N THR A 53 3.84 -3.75 -4.13
CA THR A 53 4.20 -4.59 -2.98
C THR A 53 5.72 -4.70 -2.83
N ALA A 54 6.47 -4.86 -3.93
CA ALA A 54 7.93 -4.90 -3.90
C ALA A 54 8.55 -3.59 -3.37
N VAL A 55 8.07 -2.43 -3.84
CA VAL A 55 8.52 -1.12 -3.34
C VAL A 55 8.19 -0.96 -1.86
N SER A 56 6.95 -1.30 -1.45
CA SER A 56 6.54 -1.21 -0.05
C SER A 56 7.37 -2.12 0.85
N PHE A 57 7.66 -3.33 0.37
CA PHE A 57 8.53 -4.28 1.07
C PHE A 57 9.97 -3.78 1.16
N GLY A 58 10.51 -3.19 0.09
CA GLY A 58 11.83 -2.56 0.10
C GLY A 58 11.95 -1.44 1.13
N VAL A 59 10.91 -0.59 1.24
CA VAL A 59 10.85 0.47 2.26
C VAL A 59 10.78 -0.12 3.67
N LEU A 60 10.00 -1.18 3.86
CA LEU A 60 9.94 -1.92 5.13
C LEU A 60 11.32 -2.47 5.51
N LEU A 61 12.03 -3.11 4.57
CA LEU A 61 13.38 -3.62 4.83
C LEU A 61 14.37 -2.50 5.18
N ALA A 62 14.30 -1.36 4.49
CA ALA A 62 15.13 -0.19 4.83
C ALA A 62 14.84 0.30 6.26
N GLY A 63 13.56 0.38 6.65
CA GLY A 63 13.16 0.67 8.03
C GLY A 63 13.68 -0.37 9.03
N ALA A 64 13.63 -1.65 8.67
CA ALA A 64 14.11 -2.74 9.51
C ALA A 64 15.63 -2.66 9.76
N VAL A 65 16.42 -2.27 8.76
CA VAL A 65 17.85 -2.00 8.97
C VAL A 65 18.05 -0.87 9.99
N VAL A 66 17.29 0.23 9.88
CA VAL A 66 17.38 1.33 10.85
C VAL A 66 16.99 0.87 12.26
N GLY A 67 15.89 0.12 12.39
CA GLY A 67 15.44 -0.46 13.66
C GLY A 67 16.48 -1.42 14.26
N TRP A 68 17.17 -2.19 13.42
CA TRP A 68 18.22 -3.11 13.84
C TRP A 68 19.42 -2.39 14.47
N TRP A 69 19.83 -1.25 13.92
CA TRP A 69 20.92 -0.43 14.47
C TRP A 69 20.53 0.30 15.76
N VAL A 70 19.27 0.68 15.90
CA VAL A 70 18.76 1.41 17.06
C VAL A 70 17.56 0.67 17.66
N PRO A 71 17.80 -0.47 18.36
CA PRO A 71 16.73 -1.36 18.80
C PRO A 71 15.73 -0.66 19.71
N GLY A 72 16.13 0.31 20.53
CA GLY A 72 15.24 1.08 21.41
C GLY A 72 14.10 1.81 20.71
N LEU A 73 14.15 1.97 19.38
CA LEU A 73 13.07 2.58 18.59
C LEU A 73 11.90 1.64 18.33
N TRP A 74 11.96 0.36 18.70
CA TRP A 74 10.88 -0.59 18.38
C TRP A 74 9.52 -0.16 18.93
N ILE A 75 9.47 0.42 20.14
CA ILE A 75 8.23 0.96 20.74
C ILE A 75 7.71 2.15 19.95
N VAL A 76 8.61 3.04 19.50
CA VAL A 76 8.24 4.21 18.69
C VAL A 76 7.71 3.77 17.34
N GLY A 77 8.39 2.81 16.69
CA GLY A 77 7.94 2.19 15.44
C GLY A 77 6.57 1.54 15.59
N MET A 78 6.33 0.82 16.68
CA MET A 78 5.05 0.17 16.97
C MET A 78 3.92 1.20 17.12
N ILE A 79 4.13 2.26 17.92
CA ILE A 79 3.13 3.29 18.13
C ILE A 79 2.88 4.07 16.84
N ALA A 80 3.93 4.45 16.11
CA ALA A 80 3.82 5.16 14.85
C ALA A 80 3.11 4.31 13.79
N GLY A 81 3.46 3.03 13.67
CA GLY A 81 2.81 2.05 12.79
C GLY A 81 1.32 1.92 13.12
N LEU A 82 0.97 1.73 14.39
CA LEU A 82 -0.41 1.63 14.84
C LEU A 82 -1.24 2.88 14.53
N VAL A 83 -0.69 4.07 14.80
CA VAL A 83 -1.36 5.35 14.49
C VAL A 83 -1.55 5.49 12.98
N LEU A 84 -0.52 5.21 12.18
CA LEU A 84 -0.58 5.27 10.72
C LEU A 84 -1.60 4.26 10.16
N ALA A 85 -1.69 3.06 10.75
CA ALA A 85 -2.69 2.06 10.40
C ALA A 85 -4.12 2.59 10.64
N PHE A 86 -4.38 3.17 11.82
CA PHE A 86 -5.68 3.79 12.11
C PHE A 86 -6.01 4.93 11.14
N VAL A 87 -5.05 5.82 10.87
CA VAL A 87 -5.25 6.91 9.89
C VAL A 87 -5.58 6.34 8.52
N ASN A 88 -4.90 5.28 8.10
CA ASN A 88 -5.13 4.63 6.82
C ASN A 88 -6.54 4.01 6.76
N ILE A 89 -6.94 3.27 7.79
CA ILE A 89 -8.26 2.62 7.89
C ILE A 89 -9.40 3.65 7.87
N PHE A 90 -9.32 4.70 8.69
CA PHE A 90 -10.40 5.67 8.80
C PHE A 90 -10.51 6.59 7.59
N ARG A 91 -9.39 6.93 6.94
CA ARG A 91 -9.40 7.82 5.77
C ARG A 91 -9.77 7.09 4.47
N ASN A 92 -9.40 5.81 4.34
CA ASN A 92 -9.66 5.04 3.12
C ASN A 92 -11.09 4.54 2.99
N ARG A 93 -11.95 4.75 4.01
CA ARG A 93 -13.37 4.39 3.93
C ARG A 93 -14.15 5.13 2.82
N LYS A 94 -13.58 6.20 2.25
CA LYS A 94 -14.22 7.03 1.19
C LYS A 94 -13.34 7.31 -0.03
N LYS A 95 -12.05 6.95 -0.01
CA LYS A 95 -11.07 7.28 -1.07
C LYS A 95 -10.00 6.21 -1.17
N LEU A 96 -9.37 6.15 -2.35
CA LEU A 96 -8.20 5.32 -2.63
C LEU A 96 -7.08 5.52 -1.59
N PRO A 97 -6.39 4.44 -1.16
CA PRO A 97 -5.24 4.53 -0.29
C PRO A 97 -4.18 5.46 -0.88
N SER A 98 -3.69 6.44 -0.11
CA SER A 98 -2.59 7.26 -0.60
C SER A 98 -1.30 6.45 -0.57
N ALA A 99 -0.55 6.47 -1.68
CA ALA A 99 0.76 5.84 -1.76
C ALA A 99 1.69 6.30 -0.62
N GLY A 100 1.73 7.61 -0.35
CA GLY A 100 2.60 8.20 0.69
C GLY A 100 2.39 7.62 2.09
N LEU A 101 1.14 7.53 2.58
CA LEU A 101 0.90 6.91 3.91
C LEU A 101 1.16 5.42 3.94
N THR A 102 0.93 4.71 2.83
CA THR A 102 1.23 3.27 2.79
C THR A 102 2.73 3.04 2.93
N LEU A 103 3.55 3.85 2.25
CA LEU A 103 5.00 3.79 2.38
C LEU A 103 5.49 4.27 3.76
N ALA A 104 4.90 5.32 4.33
CA ALA A 104 5.23 5.77 5.68
C ALA A 104 4.89 4.70 6.73
N TYR A 105 3.75 4.04 6.59
CA TYR A 105 3.37 2.90 7.42
C TYR A 105 4.38 1.75 7.29
N ALA A 106 4.73 1.37 6.06
CA ALA A 106 5.73 0.34 5.80
C ALA A 106 7.10 0.66 6.44
N ALA A 107 7.53 1.93 6.40
CA ALA A 107 8.77 2.36 7.04
C ALA A 107 8.70 2.23 8.58
N ALA A 108 7.59 2.66 9.19
CA ALA A 108 7.39 2.58 10.63
C ALA A 108 7.33 1.13 11.14
N GLU A 109 6.60 0.27 10.43
CA GLU A 109 6.55 -1.17 10.68
C GLU A 109 7.92 -1.83 10.50
N GLY A 110 8.67 -1.40 9.48
CA GLY A 110 10.06 -1.82 9.30
C GLY A 110 10.89 -1.55 10.55
N VAL A 111 10.90 -0.30 11.04
CA VAL A 111 11.64 0.08 12.25
C VAL A 111 11.20 -0.74 13.47
N PHE A 112 9.90 -0.97 13.63
CA PHE A 112 9.36 -1.83 14.68
C PHE A 112 9.92 -3.25 14.60
N ILE A 113 9.75 -3.92 13.45
CA ILE A 113 10.16 -5.31 13.25
C ILE A 113 11.69 -5.45 13.36
N GLY A 114 12.46 -4.53 12.80
CA GLY A 114 13.92 -4.54 12.90
C GLY A 114 14.41 -4.40 14.34
N GLY A 115 13.84 -3.44 15.09
CA GLY A 115 14.22 -3.20 16.47
C GLY A 115 13.81 -4.33 17.42
N ILE A 116 12.59 -4.87 17.26
CA ILE A 116 12.13 -5.99 18.09
C ILE A 116 12.91 -7.28 17.76
N SER A 117 13.28 -7.48 16.49
CA SER A 117 14.14 -8.61 16.09
C SER A 117 15.49 -8.52 16.80
N ARG A 118 16.14 -7.35 16.79
CA ARG A 118 17.42 -7.16 17.47
C ARG A 118 17.30 -7.28 19.00
N PHE A 119 16.18 -6.85 19.56
CA PHE A 119 15.88 -7.02 20.98
C PHE A 119 15.81 -8.50 21.36
N TYR A 120 15.05 -9.33 20.65
CA TYR A 120 14.95 -10.77 20.94
C TYR A 120 16.25 -11.54 20.64
N GLU A 121 16.98 -11.14 19.61
CA GLU A 121 18.29 -11.71 19.28
C GLU A 121 19.30 -11.56 20.44
N ALA A 122 19.15 -10.54 21.30
CA ALA A 122 19.99 -10.35 22.47
C ALA A 122 19.67 -11.34 23.62
N PHE A 123 18.45 -11.87 23.69
CA PHE A 123 18.04 -12.87 24.71
C PHE A 123 18.27 -14.30 24.23
N ALA A 124 18.03 -14.55 22.94
CA ALA A 124 18.19 -15.86 22.32
C ALA A 124 18.79 -15.65 20.93
N GLY A 125 20.11 -15.86 20.84
CA GLY A 125 20.84 -15.74 19.58
C GLY A 125 20.35 -16.76 18.55
N GLY A 126 20.23 -16.32 17.29
CA GLY A 126 19.82 -17.14 16.16
C GLY A 126 18.31 -17.22 15.92
N VAL A 127 17.46 -16.69 16.81
CA VAL A 127 16.00 -16.74 16.66
C VAL A 127 15.54 -16.02 15.40
N VAL A 128 16.16 -14.87 15.07
CA VAL A 128 15.78 -14.09 13.89
C VAL A 128 16.07 -14.86 12.60
N VAL A 129 17.26 -15.44 12.48
CA VAL A 129 17.66 -16.22 11.30
C VAL A 129 16.76 -17.46 11.16
N GLN A 130 16.45 -18.15 12.25
CA GLN A 130 15.54 -19.29 12.24
C GLN A 130 14.12 -18.90 11.79
N ALA A 131 13.59 -17.79 12.28
CA ALA A 131 12.26 -17.30 11.88
C ALA A 131 12.19 -16.96 10.37
N VAL A 132 13.24 -16.31 9.85
CA VAL A 132 13.32 -15.97 8.42
C VAL A 132 13.40 -17.23 7.57
N ILE A 133 14.29 -18.18 7.91
CA ILE A 133 14.41 -19.45 7.19
C ILE A 133 13.08 -20.21 7.24
N GLY A 134 12.44 -20.30 8.41
CA GLY A 134 11.14 -20.96 8.56
C GLY A 134 10.08 -20.38 7.64
N THR A 135 10.02 -19.05 7.53
CA THR A 135 9.05 -18.37 6.65
C THR A 135 9.31 -18.68 5.17
N ILE A 136 10.57 -18.62 4.73
CA ILE A 136 10.95 -18.91 3.33
C ILE A 136 10.69 -20.38 3.00
N VAL A 137 11.03 -21.30 3.90
CA VAL A 137 10.80 -22.75 3.70
C VAL A 137 9.30 -23.04 3.59
N VAL A 138 8.47 -22.50 4.48
CA VAL A 138 7.02 -22.72 4.43
C VAL A 138 6.44 -22.22 3.11
N VAL A 139 6.80 -21.00 2.68
CA VAL A 139 6.34 -20.44 1.40
C VAL A 139 6.87 -21.24 0.20
N GLY A 140 8.13 -21.65 0.22
CA GLY A 140 8.75 -22.40 -0.86
C GLY A 140 8.16 -23.80 -1.02
N VAL A 141 7.92 -24.50 0.09
CA VAL A 141 7.31 -25.83 0.08
C VAL A 141 5.86 -25.77 -0.37
N THR A 142 5.08 -24.79 0.10
CA THR A 142 3.69 -24.65 -0.36
C THR A 142 3.64 -24.37 -1.86
N LEU A 143 4.47 -23.47 -2.38
CA LEU A 143 4.56 -23.20 -3.83
C LEU A 143 5.06 -24.39 -4.65
N ALA A 144 5.92 -25.25 -4.11
CA ALA A 144 6.43 -26.41 -4.85
C ALA A 144 5.42 -27.58 -4.92
N LEU A 145 4.47 -27.64 -3.98
CA LEU A 145 3.48 -28.73 -3.89
C LEU A 145 2.16 -28.43 -4.60
N PHE A 146 1.93 -27.18 -5.03
CA PHE A 146 0.75 -26.74 -5.77
C PHE A 146 1.13 -26.29 -7.19
#